data_AF-A0A0U5B9P8-F1
#
_entry.id   AF-A0A0U5B9P8-F1
#
_cell.length_a   1.000
_cell.length_b   1.000
_cell.length_c   1.000
_cell.angle_alpha   90.00
_cell.angle_beta   90.00
_cell.angle_gamma   90.00
#
_symmetry.space_group_name_H-M   'P 1'
#
loop_
_entity.id
_entity.type
_entity.pdbx_description
1 polymer ?
#
loop_
_entity_poly.entity_id
_entity_poly.type
_entity_poly.pdbx_seq_one_letter_code
_entity_poly.pdbx_strand_id
1 'polypeptide(L)'
;MEKRSQRFSIRKYSLGAASVLLGTAVVALNGPTVLADETAGNSASGTSQPTSSTTDNIGESSATADQETASVVSVEREDDTTTVTSQVTSSTLEDAKANAEQAGVQVEETEPQFQPSTEAAAADNQAQVQEVKAATEAQKAADADYAQKQAEYEAAVKATEAAIVTNTQIQADNAVAQAAYEQAQAAYEADLAQYEKTKAQYDTAKAAYEAAVAEKAQADARNAEAKAAYESALQVYKDEQTKYEVAKSFYESVKVAHENAIATNTQIQADNAAAQAAYEQAQAAYQAAQAQYEQDKAAYDKAVADKAAAEAQNTQIQADNAAAQATYEQAQAAYQAAQAQYEQDKAAYDKVVADKAAAEAQNTQIQADNAAAQAAYEQAQAAYQAAQAQYEQDKAAYDKAVADKAAAESQNTQIQADNAAAQAAYKQAQAAYQAAQAQYEQDKAAYDKAVADKAAAEAQNTQIQADNAAAQAAYEQAQAAYQAAQAQYEQDKAAYDKAVADKAAAEA
;
A
#
# COMPACT_ATOMS: atom_id res chain seq x y z
N MET A 1 -39.32 42.47 9.83
CA MET A 1 -38.72 42.86 8.54
C MET A 1 -37.80 41.73 8.11
N GLU A 2 -38.38 40.71 7.49
CA GLU A 2 -38.39 40.47 6.03
C GLU A 2 -37.02 40.14 5.44
N LYS A 3 -36.79 38.83 5.24
CA LYS A 3 -35.83 38.28 4.29
C LYS A 3 -36.37 38.51 2.88
N ARG A 4 -35.56 39.03 1.95
CA ARG A 4 -35.84 38.97 0.51
C ARG A 4 -34.66 38.36 -0.24
N SER A 5 -34.89 37.12 -0.69
CA SER A 5 -34.09 36.42 -1.69
C SER A 5 -34.60 36.82 -3.07
N GLN A 6 -33.72 37.30 -3.95
CA GLN A 6 -34.07 37.57 -5.35
C GLN A 6 -33.65 36.38 -6.23
N ARG A 7 -34.60 35.85 -7.01
CA ARG A 7 -34.40 34.87 -8.08
C ARG A 7 -34.63 35.57 -9.42
N PHE A 8 -33.77 35.32 -10.40
CA PHE A 8 -34.04 35.66 -11.80
C PHE A 8 -34.03 34.39 -12.64
N SER A 9 -35.08 34.24 -13.46
CA SER A 9 -35.28 33.16 -14.43
C SER A 9 -35.19 33.76 -15.82
N ILE A 10 -34.39 33.18 -16.71
CA ILE A 10 -34.48 33.49 -18.15
C ILE A 10 -34.40 32.18 -18.94
N ARG A 11 -35.48 31.87 -19.66
CA ARG A 11 -35.55 30.95 -20.81
C ARG A 11 -35.07 31.69 -22.06
N LYS A 12 -34.40 30.99 -22.99
CA LYS A 12 -34.39 31.39 -24.41
C LYS A 12 -34.49 30.20 -25.36
N TYR A 13 -35.25 30.45 -26.42
CA TYR A 13 -35.72 29.59 -27.50
C TYR A 13 -34.64 29.28 -28.56
N SER A 14 -35.00 28.33 -29.43
CA SER A 14 -34.32 27.80 -30.62
C SER A 14 -34.33 28.71 -31.87
N LEU A 15 -33.24 28.67 -32.64
CA LEU A 15 -33.11 28.77 -34.11
C LEU A 15 -31.88 27.88 -34.46
N GLY A 16 -31.77 27.07 -35.51
CA GLY A 16 -32.15 27.22 -36.90
C GLY A 16 -30.87 27.20 -37.77
N ALA A 17 -30.57 26.03 -38.34
CA ALA A 17 -29.54 25.62 -39.33
C ALA A 17 -28.53 26.61 -39.95
N ALA A 18 -27.25 26.18 -40.07
CA ALA A 18 -26.47 26.15 -41.32
C ALA A 18 -25.06 25.55 -41.15
N SER A 19 -24.71 24.71 -42.12
CA SER A 19 -23.46 24.09 -42.58
C SER A 19 -22.11 24.71 -42.20
N VAL A 20 -21.10 23.86 -41.95
CA VAL A 20 -19.85 23.66 -42.74
C VAL A 20 -19.04 22.53 -42.06
N LEU A 21 -18.89 21.40 -42.74
CA LEU A 21 -18.04 20.28 -42.33
C LEU A 21 -16.60 20.54 -42.81
N LEU A 22 -15.68 20.67 -41.86
CA LEU A 22 -14.23 20.66 -42.10
C LEU A 22 -13.76 19.22 -42.28
N GLY A 23 -13.22 18.93 -43.47
CA GLY A 23 -12.61 17.66 -43.81
C GLY A 23 -11.31 17.42 -43.04
N THR A 24 -11.17 16.21 -42.50
CA THR A 24 -9.92 15.66 -41.99
C THR A 24 -9.51 14.53 -42.93
N ALA A 25 -8.31 14.65 -43.50
CA ALA A 25 -7.73 13.64 -44.37
C ALA A 25 -7.23 12.45 -43.55
N VAL A 26 -7.57 11.23 -43.98
CA VAL A 26 -6.82 10.02 -43.63
C VAL A 26 -6.59 9.20 -44.90
N VAL A 27 -5.30 8.90 -45.10
CA VAL A 27 -4.67 8.10 -46.12
C VAL A 27 -5.09 6.63 -46.00
N ALA A 28 -5.41 5.98 -47.13
CA ALA A 28 -5.46 4.52 -47.25
C ALA A 28 -4.77 4.08 -48.55
N LEU A 29 -3.86 3.11 -48.42
CA LEU A 29 -3.05 2.49 -49.45
C LEU A 29 -3.48 1.01 -49.61
N ASN A 30 -3.34 0.50 -50.85
CA ASN A 30 -3.19 -0.90 -51.29
C ASN A 30 -4.43 -1.72 -51.75
N GLY A 31 -4.79 -1.55 -53.04
CA GLY A 31 -4.83 -2.52 -54.19
C GLY A 31 -5.53 -3.90 -54.12
N PRO A 32 -5.68 -4.63 -55.26
CA PRO A 32 -5.99 -4.18 -56.63
C PRO A 32 -7.23 -4.89 -57.23
N THR A 33 -7.89 -4.25 -58.21
CA THR A 33 -8.91 -4.85 -59.08
C THR A 33 -8.38 -5.01 -60.50
N VAL A 34 -8.72 -6.16 -61.09
CA VAL A 34 -8.34 -6.68 -62.41
C VAL A 34 -8.89 -5.78 -63.53
N LEU A 35 -8.04 -5.41 -64.48
CA LEU A 35 -8.41 -4.89 -65.80
C LEU A 35 -8.35 -6.04 -66.80
N ALA A 36 -9.42 -6.24 -67.57
CA ALA A 36 -9.39 -7.03 -68.79
C ALA A 36 -9.27 -6.06 -69.97
N ASP A 37 -8.20 -6.23 -70.73
CA ASP A 37 -7.84 -5.49 -71.94
C ASP A 37 -8.26 -6.31 -73.16
N GLU A 38 -8.88 -5.64 -74.13
CA GLU A 38 -9.14 -6.16 -75.47
C GLU A 38 -7.84 -6.18 -76.27
N THR A 39 -7.55 -7.24 -77.02
CA THR A 39 -6.85 -7.10 -78.31
C THR A 39 -7.09 -8.30 -79.22
N ALA A 40 -7.46 -7.97 -80.45
CA ALA A 40 -7.49 -8.83 -81.62
C ALA A 40 -6.08 -9.25 -82.08
N GLY A 41 -5.96 -10.39 -82.79
CA GLY A 41 -4.68 -10.75 -83.43
C GLY A 41 -4.52 -12.16 -83.99
N ASN A 42 -5.35 -12.52 -84.98
CA ASN A 42 -5.07 -13.25 -86.24
C ASN A 42 -3.91 -14.29 -86.36
N SER A 43 -4.22 -15.46 -86.95
CA SER A 43 -3.61 -16.10 -88.15
C SER A 43 -3.78 -17.64 -88.10
N ALA A 44 -4.52 -18.32 -88.98
CA ALA A 44 -4.42 -18.53 -90.43
C ALA A 44 -3.76 -19.89 -90.80
N SER A 45 -4.46 -20.71 -91.58
CA SER A 45 -4.01 -21.50 -92.74
C SER A 45 -5.06 -22.59 -93.03
N GLY A 46 -5.79 -22.54 -94.14
CA GLY A 46 -5.52 -23.35 -95.35
C GLY A 46 -6.51 -24.53 -95.38
N THR A 47 -7.17 -24.98 -96.45
CA THR A 47 -6.92 -24.88 -97.89
C THR A 47 -8.11 -25.55 -98.63
N SER A 48 -8.30 -25.16 -99.89
CA SER A 48 -8.86 -25.95 -101.02
C SER A 48 -10.38 -25.99 -101.29
N GLN A 49 -10.73 -25.24 -102.34
CA GLN A 49 -11.80 -25.48 -103.34
C GLN A 49 -11.66 -26.89 -103.98
N PRO A 50 -12.74 -27.52 -104.50
CA PRO A 50 -13.18 -27.36 -105.91
C PRO A 50 -14.71 -27.18 -106.04
N THR A 51 -15.23 -26.24 -106.84
CA THR A 51 -15.74 -26.41 -108.23
C THR A 51 -16.70 -27.58 -108.47
N SER A 52 -17.94 -27.28 -108.89
CA SER A 52 -18.52 -27.80 -110.15
C SER A 52 -19.98 -27.35 -110.26
N SER A 53 -20.25 -26.40 -111.15
CA SER A 53 -21.57 -26.12 -111.69
C SER A 53 -21.52 -26.44 -113.18
N THR A 54 -21.85 -27.68 -113.56
CA THR A 54 -22.07 -28.06 -114.96
C THR A 54 -23.04 -29.23 -115.03
N THR A 55 -24.28 -28.96 -115.41
CA THR A 55 -25.24 -29.86 -116.09
C THR A 55 -26.43 -28.93 -116.44
N ASP A 56 -26.92 -28.77 -117.66
CA ASP A 56 -26.89 -29.63 -118.83
C ASP A 56 -26.78 -28.81 -120.11
N ASN A 57 -25.88 -29.28 -120.97
CA ASN A 57 -25.95 -29.05 -122.39
C ASN A 57 -27.14 -29.88 -122.88
N ILE A 58 -28.22 -29.22 -123.29
CA ILE A 58 -29.33 -29.85 -124.00
C ILE A 58 -28.75 -30.38 -125.31
N GLY A 59 -28.34 -31.64 -125.29
CA GLY A 59 -28.12 -32.47 -126.46
C GLY A 59 -29.45 -33.12 -126.84
N GLU A 60 -30.41 -32.34 -127.32
CA GLU A 60 -31.35 -32.84 -128.32
C GLU A 60 -30.69 -32.56 -129.66
N SER A 61 -29.99 -33.56 -130.17
CA SER A 61 -30.58 -34.55 -131.06
C SER A 61 -31.19 -33.83 -132.26
N SER A 62 -30.35 -33.77 -133.29
CA SER A 62 -30.76 -33.76 -134.68
C SER A 62 -32.20 -34.23 -134.81
N ALA A 63 -33.08 -33.35 -135.31
CA ALA A 63 -34.31 -33.80 -135.94
C ALA A 63 -33.90 -34.69 -137.12
N THR A 64 -33.63 -35.97 -136.85
CA THR A 64 -33.65 -37.03 -137.84
C THR A 64 -35.08 -37.04 -138.32
N ALA A 65 -35.27 -36.46 -139.49
CA ALA A 65 -36.53 -36.47 -140.21
C ALA A 65 -37.09 -37.89 -140.15
N ASP A 66 -38.32 -37.98 -139.67
CA ASP A 66 -39.12 -39.19 -139.58
C ASP A 66 -38.97 -39.97 -140.90
N GLN A 67 -38.21 -41.07 -140.86
CA GLN A 67 -38.09 -42.00 -141.98
C GLN A 67 -38.69 -43.32 -141.52
N GLU A 68 -40.01 -43.33 -141.49
CA GLU A 68 -40.75 -44.57 -141.72
C GLU A 68 -40.39 -45.03 -143.15
N THR A 69 -39.46 -45.98 -143.24
CA THR A 69 -39.08 -46.54 -144.53
C THR A 69 -40.07 -47.64 -144.88
N ALA A 70 -41.06 -47.31 -145.71
CA ALA A 70 -41.95 -48.29 -146.31
C ALA A 70 -41.27 -48.94 -147.52
N SER A 71 -40.91 -50.21 -147.40
CA SER A 71 -40.37 -51.00 -148.51
C SER A 71 -41.46 -51.96 -149.01
N VAL A 72 -41.77 -51.91 -150.31
CA VAL A 72 -42.79 -52.80 -150.90
C VAL A 72 -42.28 -54.23 -150.90
N VAL A 73 -42.98 -55.10 -150.19
CA VAL A 73 -42.65 -56.53 -150.05
C VAL A 73 -43.39 -57.36 -151.10
N SER A 74 -44.64 -56.99 -151.44
CA SER A 74 -45.41 -57.67 -152.49
C SER A 74 -46.46 -56.76 -153.13
N VAL A 75 -46.76 -56.98 -154.42
CA VAL A 75 -47.84 -56.29 -155.16
C VAL A 75 -48.68 -57.35 -155.89
N GLU A 76 -49.97 -57.42 -155.53
CA GLU A 76 -50.92 -58.37 -156.12
C GLU A 76 -52.00 -57.59 -156.88
N ARG A 77 -52.41 -58.08 -158.06
CA ARG A 77 -53.42 -57.45 -158.93
C ARG A 77 -54.52 -58.43 -159.30
N GLU A 78 -55.75 -58.11 -158.90
CA GLU A 78 -56.97 -58.84 -159.23
C GLU A 78 -58.07 -57.84 -159.60
N ASP A 79 -58.76 -58.08 -160.73
CA ASP A 79 -59.99 -57.41 -161.18
C ASP A 79 -60.08 -55.91 -160.82
N ASP A 80 -59.26 -55.11 -161.51
CA ASP A 80 -59.07 -53.65 -161.39
C ASP A 80 -58.58 -53.11 -160.03
N THR A 81 -58.17 -53.97 -159.08
CA THR A 81 -57.65 -53.57 -157.76
C THR A 81 -56.18 -53.97 -157.56
N THR A 82 -55.36 -53.10 -156.94
CA THR A 82 -53.94 -53.38 -156.63
C THR A 82 -53.73 -53.35 -155.12
N THR A 83 -53.28 -54.47 -154.53
CA THR A 83 -52.89 -54.52 -153.12
C THR A 83 -51.36 -54.48 -153.03
N VAL A 84 -50.83 -53.54 -152.24
CA VAL A 84 -49.40 -53.36 -152.01
C VAL A 84 -49.12 -53.64 -150.55
N THR A 85 -48.37 -54.70 -150.25
CA THR A 85 -47.90 -54.97 -148.89
C THR A 85 -46.51 -54.38 -148.74
N SER A 86 -46.31 -53.57 -147.69
CA SER A 86 -45.02 -52.95 -147.40
C SER A 86 -44.56 -53.27 -145.99
N GLN A 87 -43.27 -53.49 -145.79
CA GLN A 87 -42.65 -53.51 -144.47
C GLN A 87 -42.30 -52.08 -144.09
N VAL A 88 -42.72 -51.70 -142.89
CA VAL A 88 -42.51 -50.37 -142.35
C VAL A 88 -41.59 -50.52 -141.13
N THR A 89 -40.42 -49.89 -141.19
CA THR A 89 -39.44 -49.89 -140.09
C THR A 89 -39.24 -48.47 -139.59
N SER A 90 -39.18 -48.30 -138.27
CA SER A 90 -39.01 -47.00 -137.62
C SER A 90 -37.66 -46.95 -136.91
N SER A 91 -36.76 -46.10 -137.41
CA SER A 91 -35.49 -45.83 -136.72
C SER A 91 -35.71 -45.22 -135.33
N THR A 92 -36.79 -44.45 -135.18
CA THR A 92 -37.13 -43.81 -133.89
C THR A 92 -37.56 -44.80 -132.81
N LEU A 93 -38.19 -45.91 -133.20
CA LEU A 93 -38.52 -47.01 -132.28
C LEU A 93 -37.27 -47.76 -131.84
N GLU A 94 -36.33 -47.98 -132.77
CA GLU A 94 -35.07 -48.63 -132.46
C GLU A 94 -34.19 -47.78 -131.53
N ASP A 95 -34.15 -46.46 -131.75
CA ASP A 95 -33.50 -45.52 -130.84
C ASP A 95 -34.19 -45.48 -129.47
N ALA A 96 -35.52 -45.57 -129.41
CA ALA A 96 -36.27 -45.60 -128.15
C ALA A 96 -35.94 -46.86 -127.32
N LYS A 97 -35.83 -48.03 -127.97
CA LYS A 97 -35.42 -49.28 -127.31
C LYS A 97 -34.00 -49.20 -126.75
N ALA A 98 -33.04 -48.73 -127.55
CA ALA A 98 -31.66 -48.58 -127.11
C ALA A 98 -31.54 -47.64 -125.90
N ASN A 99 -32.32 -46.55 -125.89
CA ASN A 99 -32.39 -45.62 -124.76
C ASN A 99 -33.05 -46.24 -123.51
N ALA A 100 -34.04 -47.11 -123.70
CA ALA A 100 -34.70 -47.84 -122.62
C ALA A 100 -33.74 -48.85 -121.96
N GLU A 101 -33.03 -49.65 -122.75
CA GLU A 101 -32.01 -50.58 -122.26
C GLU A 101 -30.88 -49.86 -121.52
N GLN A 102 -30.40 -48.72 -122.04
CA GLN A 102 -29.38 -47.92 -121.38
C GLN A 102 -29.86 -47.34 -120.04
N ALA A 103 -31.15 -47.07 -119.90
CA ALA A 103 -31.78 -46.66 -118.65
C ALA A 103 -32.14 -47.83 -117.73
N GLY A 104 -31.76 -49.06 -118.07
CA GLY A 104 -32.03 -50.26 -117.28
C GLY A 104 -33.47 -50.79 -117.41
N VAL A 105 -34.26 -50.29 -118.36
CA VAL A 105 -35.58 -50.85 -118.68
C VAL A 105 -35.39 -52.11 -119.50
N GLN A 106 -36.09 -53.17 -119.10
CA GLN A 106 -36.08 -54.43 -119.84
C GLN A 106 -36.92 -54.28 -121.12
N VAL A 107 -36.31 -54.50 -122.28
CA VAL A 107 -36.95 -54.44 -123.59
C VAL A 107 -37.10 -55.84 -124.17
N GLU A 108 -38.28 -56.17 -124.69
CA GLU A 108 -38.59 -57.44 -125.35
C GLU A 108 -39.24 -57.17 -126.72
N GLU A 109 -38.70 -57.76 -127.79
CA GLU A 109 -39.24 -57.60 -129.15
C GLU A 109 -40.27 -58.69 -129.46
N THR A 110 -41.46 -58.28 -129.89
CA THR A 110 -42.54 -59.18 -130.29
C THR A 110 -42.53 -59.48 -131.79
N GLU A 111 -43.24 -60.53 -132.21
CA GLU A 111 -43.36 -60.89 -133.64
C GLU A 111 -43.97 -59.75 -134.50
N PRO A 112 -43.59 -59.63 -135.78
CA PRO A 112 -44.07 -58.57 -136.68
C PRO A 112 -45.60 -58.53 -136.80
N GLN A 113 -46.19 -57.34 -136.68
CA GLN A 113 -47.65 -57.12 -136.78
C GLN A 113 -48.06 -56.66 -138.17
N PHE A 114 -49.21 -57.16 -138.66
CA PHE A 114 -49.81 -56.73 -139.92
C PHE A 114 -50.80 -55.59 -139.68
N GLN A 115 -50.59 -54.46 -140.36
CA GLN A 115 -51.42 -53.27 -140.22
C GLN A 115 -52.16 -52.97 -141.54
N PRO A 116 -53.37 -52.39 -141.49
CA PRO A 116 -54.23 -52.23 -142.67
C PRO A 116 -53.69 -51.24 -143.70
N SER A 117 -52.71 -50.40 -143.32
CA SER A 117 -51.96 -49.54 -144.24
C SER A 117 -50.59 -49.20 -143.67
N THR A 118 -49.72 -48.61 -144.49
CA THR A 118 -48.43 -48.07 -144.07
C THR A 118 -48.57 -46.96 -143.04
N GLU A 119 -49.63 -46.13 -143.12
CA GLU A 119 -49.94 -45.10 -142.12
C GLU A 119 -50.34 -45.72 -140.78
N ALA A 120 -51.09 -46.84 -140.77
CA ALA A 120 -51.45 -47.53 -139.54
C ALA A 120 -50.24 -48.19 -138.87
N ALA A 121 -49.30 -48.74 -139.65
CA ALA A 121 -48.02 -49.25 -139.13
C ALA A 121 -47.13 -48.15 -138.55
N ALA A 122 -47.03 -47.01 -139.23
CA ALA A 122 -46.32 -45.85 -138.71
C ALA A 122 -46.96 -45.32 -137.40
N ALA A 123 -48.29 -45.27 -137.33
CA ALA A 123 -49.01 -44.86 -136.13
C ALA A 123 -48.79 -45.82 -134.94
N ASP A 124 -48.72 -47.13 -135.21
CA ASP A 124 -48.43 -48.16 -134.20
C ASP A 124 -46.98 -48.07 -133.69
N ASN A 125 -46.01 -47.94 -134.61
CA ASN A 125 -44.60 -47.68 -134.25
C ASN A 125 -44.48 -46.42 -133.38
N GLN A 126 -45.20 -45.36 -133.75
CA GLN A 126 -45.24 -44.12 -132.98
C GLN A 126 -45.86 -44.31 -131.59
N ALA A 127 -46.91 -45.15 -131.47
CA ALA A 127 -47.51 -45.47 -130.16
C ALA A 127 -46.54 -46.26 -129.27
N GLN A 128 -45.87 -47.28 -129.82
CA GLN A 128 -44.87 -48.06 -129.10
C GLN A 128 -43.68 -47.21 -128.64
N VAL A 129 -43.22 -46.26 -129.47
CA VAL A 129 -42.20 -45.26 -129.08
C VAL A 129 -42.64 -44.50 -127.82
N GLN A 130 -43.92 -44.09 -127.73
CA GLN A 130 -44.42 -43.38 -126.55
C GLN A 130 -44.45 -44.28 -125.32
N GLU A 131 -44.84 -45.55 -125.46
CA GLU A 131 -44.87 -46.50 -124.35
C GLU A 131 -43.47 -46.81 -123.81
N VAL A 132 -42.51 -47.07 -124.69
CA VAL A 132 -41.10 -47.31 -124.33
C VAL A 132 -40.49 -46.07 -123.69
N LYS A 133 -40.77 -44.87 -124.21
CA LYS A 133 -40.33 -43.61 -123.59
C LYS A 133 -40.94 -43.40 -122.21
N ALA A 134 -42.24 -43.64 -122.04
CA ALA A 134 -42.92 -43.51 -120.76
C ALA A 134 -42.34 -44.48 -119.70
N ALA A 135 -42.07 -45.74 -120.09
CA ALA A 135 -41.43 -46.71 -119.21
C ALA A 135 -39.99 -46.30 -118.83
N THR A 136 -39.23 -45.78 -119.80
CA THR A 136 -37.87 -45.24 -119.60
C THR A 136 -37.86 -44.06 -118.64
N GLU A 137 -38.80 -43.14 -118.79
CA GLU A 137 -38.95 -41.99 -117.89
C GLU A 137 -39.38 -42.43 -116.49
N ALA A 138 -40.28 -43.41 -116.38
CA ALA A 138 -40.69 -43.97 -115.09
C ALA A 138 -39.52 -44.64 -114.34
N GLN A 139 -38.67 -45.40 -115.04
CA GLN A 139 -37.48 -46.01 -114.43
C GLN A 139 -36.47 -44.96 -113.98
N LYS A 140 -36.17 -43.97 -114.82
CA LYS A 140 -35.31 -42.84 -114.45
C LYS A 140 -35.85 -42.08 -113.23
N ALA A 141 -37.17 -41.89 -113.16
CA ALA A 141 -37.81 -41.26 -112.01
C ALA A 141 -37.72 -42.12 -110.73
N ALA A 142 -37.86 -43.45 -110.84
CA ALA A 142 -37.72 -44.37 -109.72
C ALA A 142 -36.27 -44.42 -109.19
N ASP A 143 -35.28 -44.46 -110.08
CA ASP A 143 -33.87 -44.43 -109.69
C ASP A 143 -33.49 -43.08 -109.07
N ALA A 144 -34.05 -41.98 -109.59
CA ALA A 144 -33.90 -40.66 -108.99
C ALA A 144 -34.54 -40.57 -107.60
N ASP A 145 -35.75 -41.12 -107.41
CA ASP A 145 -36.42 -41.19 -106.10
C ASP A 145 -35.64 -42.05 -105.09
N TYR A 146 -35.13 -43.21 -105.52
CA TYR A 146 -34.29 -44.05 -104.67
C TYR A 146 -32.98 -43.35 -104.28
N ALA A 147 -32.29 -42.73 -105.24
CA ALA A 147 -31.09 -41.94 -104.96
C ALA A 147 -31.38 -40.78 -104.00
N GLN A 148 -32.52 -40.10 -104.17
CA GLN A 148 -32.97 -39.06 -103.26
C GLN A 148 -33.23 -39.61 -101.85
N LYS A 149 -33.95 -40.73 -101.72
CA LYS A 149 -34.24 -41.37 -100.42
C LYS A 149 -32.98 -41.86 -99.72
N GLN A 150 -32.03 -42.40 -100.47
CA GLN A 150 -30.74 -42.80 -99.94
C GLN A 150 -29.96 -41.58 -99.42
N ALA A 151 -29.92 -40.48 -100.18
CA ALA A 151 -29.28 -39.23 -99.74
C ALA A 151 -29.98 -38.62 -98.50
N GLU A 152 -31.31 -38.65 -98.44
CA GLU A 152 -32.08 -38.23 -97.26
C GLU A 152 -31.76 -39.07 -96.02
N TYR A 153 -31.66 -40.40 -96.17
CA TYR A 153 -31.30 -41.30 -95.08
C TYR A 153 -29.86 -41.08 -94.60
N GLU A 154 -28.89 -40.97 -95.50
CA GLU A 154 -27.50 -40.69 -95.16
C GLU A 154 -27.37 -39.32 -94.47
N ALA A 155 -28.12 -38.31 -94.92
CA ALA A 155 -28.20 -37.01 -94.25
C ALA A 155 -28.81 -37.10 -92.85
N ALA A 156 -29.87 -37.91 -92.67
CA ALA A 156 -30.52 -38.13 -91.37
C ALA A 156 -29.59 -38.87 -90.38
N VAL A 157 -28.85 -39.88 -90.85
CA VAL A 157 -27.84 -40.57 -90.03
C VAL A 157 -26.76 -39.58 -89.58
N LYS A 158 -26.20 -38.80 -90.51
CA LYS A 158 -25.17 -37.80 -90.20
C LYS A 158 -25.68 -36.71 -89.24
N ALA A 159 -26.94 -36.29 -89.37
CA ALA A 159 -27.58 -35.36 -88.45
C ALA A 159 -27.76 -35.96 -87.04
N THR A 160 -28.11 -37.25 -86.96
CA THR A 160 -28.27 -37.96 -85.69
C THR A 160 -26.93 -38.17 -84.99
N GLU A 161 -25.88 -38.55 -85.73
CA GLU A 161 -24.51 -38.66 -85.22
C GLU A 161 -24.02 -37.30 -84.69
N ALA A 162 -24.24 -36.21 -85.43
CA ALA A 162 -23.93 -34.85 -84.96
C ALA A 162 -24.72 -34.46 -83.70
N ALA A 163 -25.99 -34.87 -83.60
CA ALA A 163 -26.81 -34.64 -82.41
C ALA A 163 -26.31 -35.44 -81.20
N ILE A 164 -25.85 -36.67 -81.40
CA ILE A 164 -25.25 -37.51 -80.34
C ILE A 164 -23.97 -36.86 -79.81
N VAL A 165 -23.08 -36.40 -80.71
CA VAL A 165 -21.86 -35.67 -80.33
C VAL A 165 -22.21 -34.42 -79.52
N THR A 166 -23.19 -33.64 -79.99
CA THR A 166 -23.66 -32.43 -79.30
C THR A 166 -24.23 -32.76 -77.91
N ASN A 167 -25.07 -33.79 -77.80
CA ASN A 167 -25.67 -34.18 -76.52
C ASN A 167 -24.61 -34.69 -75.53
N THR A 168 -23.61 -35.43 -76.03
CA THR A 168 -22.47 -35.90 -75.24
C THR A 168 -21.66 -34.72 -74.70
N GLN A 169 -21.43 -33.69 -75.54
CA GLN A 169 -20.75 -32.47 -75.10
C GLN A 169 -21.55 -31.73 -74.03
N ILE A 170 -22.88 -31.57 -74.20
CA ILE A 170 -23.75 -30.94 -73.21
C ILE A 170 -23.71 -31.69 -71.87
N GLN A 171 -23.70 -33.02 -71.90
CA GLN A 171 -23.59 -33.83 -70.68
C GLN A 171 -22.25 -33.62 -69.97
N ALA A 172 -21.15 -33.55 -70.74
CA ALA A 172 -19.83 -33.25 -70.19
C ALA A 172 -19.79 -31.84 -69.57
N ASP A 173 -20.31 -30.83 -70.27
CA ASP A 173 -20.36 -29.45 -69.80
C ASP A 173 -21.23 -29.31 -68.54
N ASN A 174 -22.38 -29.99 -68.49
CA ASN A 174 -23.25 -30.03 -67.32
C ASN A 174 -22.57 -30.70 -66.12
N ALA A 175 -21.83 -31.79 -66.34
CA ALA A 175 -21.08 -32.46 -65.28
C ALA A 175 -19.97 -31.55 -64.72
N VAL A 176 -19.27 -30.81 -65.58
CA VAL A 176 -18.28 -29.80 -65.17
C VAL A 176 -18.93 -28.66 -64.39
N ALA A 177 -20.07 -28.14 -64.86
CA ALA A 177 -20.80 -27.07 -64.18
C ALA A 177 -21.34 -27.51 -62.81
N GLN A 178 -21.84 -28.74 -62.70
CA GLN A 178 -22.30 -29.31 -61.43
C GLN A 178 -21.14 -29.46 -60.44
N ALA A 179 -20.00 -30.01 -60.89
CA ALA A 179 -18.81 -30.11 -60.03
C ALA A 179 -18.31 -28.74 -59.55
N ALA A 180 -18.33 -27.72 -60.42
CA ALA A 180 -17.97 -26.36 -60.05
C ALA A 180 -18.95 -25.74 -59.03
N TYR A 181 -20.25 -26.01 -59.18
CA TYR A 181 -21.28 -25.57 -58.24
C TYR A 181 -21.10 -26.21 -56.85
N GLU A 182 -20.90 -27.53 -56.81
CA GLU A 182 -20.66 -28.26 -55.55
C GLU A 182 -19.38 -27.77 -54.86
N GLN A 183 -18.32 -27.47 -55.63
CA GLN A 183 -17.09 -26.88 -55.09
C GLN A 183 -17.32 -25.47 -54.54
N ALA A 184 -18.08 -24.63 -55.25
CA ALA A 184 -18.41 -23.28 -54.79
C ALA A 184 -19.28 -23.29 -53.52
N GLN A 185 -20.22 -24.23 -53.43
CA GLN A 185 -21.03 -24.42 -52.22
C GLN A 185 -20.16 -24.83 -51.03
N ALA A 186 -19.26 -25.80 -51.21
CA ALA A 186 -18.33 -26.21 -50.15
C ALA A 186 -17.41 -25.07 -49.69
N ALA A 187 -16.93 -24.24 -50.63
CA ALA A 187 -16.14 -23.05 -50.31
C ALA A 187 -16.95 -22.03 -49.51
N TYR A 188 -18.20 -21.76 -49.90
CA TYR A 188 -19.10 -20.87 -49.17
C TYR A 188 -19.39 -21.35 -47.75
N GLU A 189 -19.66 -22.64 -47.56
CA GLU A 189 -19.90 -23.21 -46.23
C GLU A 189 -18.65 -23.11 -45.34
N ALA A 190 -17.46 -23.31 -45.91
CA ALA A 190 -16.19 -23.12 -45.21
C ALA A 190 -15.95 -21.65 -44.80
N ASP A 191 -16.22 -20.71 -45.71
CA ASP A 191 -16.11 -19.27 -45.43
C ASP A 191 -17.10 -18.83 -44.35
N LEU A 192 -18.33 -19.34 -44.39
CA LEU A 192 -19.35 -19.06 -43.37
C LEU A 192 -18.93 -19.60 -41.99
N ALA A 193 -18.41 -20.82 -41.92
CA ALA A 193 -17.89 -21.39 -40.68
C ALA A 193 -16.71 -20.57 -40.12
N GLN A 194 -15.82 -20.10 -41.00
CA GLN A 194 -14.70 -19.25 -40.61
C GLN A 194 -15.16 -17.86 -40.14
N TYR A 195 -16.19 -17.29 -40.78
CA TYR A 195 -16.83 -16.05 -40.37
C TYR A 195 -17.42 -16.17 -38.96
N GLU A 196 -18.23 -17.20 -38.70
CA GLU A 196 -18.85 -17.42 -37.38
C GLU A 196 -17.80 -17.59 -36.28
N LYS A 197 -16.72 -18.34 -36.56
CA LYS A 197 -15.59 -18.48 -35.65
C LYS A 197 -14.92 -17.14 -35.35
N THR A 198 -14.67 -16.34 -36.38
CA THR A 198 -14.06 -15.01 -36.25
C THR A 198 -14.96 -14.06 -35.46
N LYS A 199 -16.28 -14.12 -35.71
CA LYS A 199 -17.27 -13.34 -34.99
C LYS A 199 -17.30 -13.70 -33.50
N ALA A 200 -17.27 -14.98 -33.15
CA ALA A 200 -17.21 -15.43 -31.76
C ALA A 200 -15.92 -14.97 -31.05
N GLN A 201 -14.78 -14.99 -31.76
CA GLN A 201 -13.52 -14.46 -31.24
C GLN A 201 -13.60 -12.94 -31.00
N TYR A 202 -14.18 -12.20 -31.95
CA TYR A 202 -14.42 -10.76 -31.80
C TYR A 202 -15.32 -10.45 -30.61
N ASP A 203 -16.45 -11.14 -30.47
CA ASP A 203 -17.40 -10.95 -29.36
C ASP A 203 -16.72 -11.23 -28.00
N THR A 204 -15.86 -12.26 -27.94
CA THR A 204 -15.04 -12.56 -26.76
C THR A 204 -14.03 -11.45 -26.46
N ALA A 205 -13.31 -10.97 -27.48
CA ALA A 205 -12.33 -9.88 -27.32
C ALA A 205 -12.99 -8.57 -26.89
N LYS A 206 -14.17 -8.26 -27.43
CA LYS A 206 -14.98 -7.09 -27.05
C LYS A 206 -15.42 -7.16 -25.59
N ALA A 207 -15.90 -8.31 -25.13
CA ALA A 207 -16.27 -8.52 -23.73
C ALA A 207 -15.05 -8.36 -22.79
N ALA A 208 -13.88 -8.90 -23.17
CA ALA A 208 -12.65 -8.73 -22.41
C ALA A 208 -12.19 -7.26 -22.34
N TYR A 209 -12.31 -6.53 -23.45
CA TYR A 209 -12.02 -5.09 -23.48
C TYR A 209 -12.96 -4.29 -22.56
N GLU A 210 -14.27 -4.55 -22.64
CA GLU A 210 -15.26 -3.89 -21.79
C GLU A 210 -15.01 -4.17 -20.29
N ALA A 211 -14.63 -5.40 -19.94
CA ALA A 211 -14.23 -5.76 -18.58
C ALA A 211 -12.96 -5.01 -18.13
N ALA A 212 -11.93 -4.93 -18.98
CA ALA A 212 -10.70 -4.20 -18.69
C ALA A 212 -10.95 -2.68 -18.50
N VAL A 213 -11.86 -2.09 -19.27
CA VAL A 213 -12.29 -0.70 -19.11
C VAL A 213 -12.99 -0.49 -17.77
N ALA A 214 -13.89 -1.41 -17.38
CA ALA A 214 -14.58 -1.35 -16.09
C ALA A 214 -13.60 -1.50 -14.91
N GLU A 215 -12.61 -2.39 -15.02
CA GLU A 215 -11.57 -2.57 -14.02
C GLU A 215 -10.69 -1.32 -13.88
N LYS A 216 -10.29 -0.71 -15.01
CA LYS A 216 -9.58 0.57 -15.01
C LYS A 216 -10.39 1.66 -14.29
N ALA A 217 -11.69 1.75 -14.54
CA ALA A 217 -12.54 2.74 -13.86
C ALA A 217 -12.60 2.51 -12.35
N GLN A 218 -12.64 1.25 -11.88
CA GLN A 218 -12.55 0.94 -10.45
C GLN A 218 -11.18 1.29 -9.86
N ALA A 219 -10.10 1.01 -10.57
CA ALA A 219 -8.74 1.38 -10.14
C ALA A 219 -8.58 2.90 -10.04
N ASP A 220 -9.10 3.66 -11.00
CA ASP A 220 -9.10 5.13 -10.98
C ASP A 220 -9.89 5.67 -9.78
N ALA A 221 -11.05 5.08 -9.46
CA ALA A 221 -11.84 5.44 -8.28
C ALA A 221 -11.09 5.16 -6.96
N ARG A 222 -10.49 3.97 -6.82
CA ARG A 222 -9.66 3.62 -5.64
C ARG A 222 -8.46 4.56 -5.49
N ASN A 223 -7.82 4.95 -6.59
CA ASN A 223 -6.71 5.90 -6.58
C ASN A 223 -7.17 7.31 -6.16
N ALA A 224 -8.35 7.75 -6.61
CA ALA A 224 -8.92 9.03 -6.20
C ALA A 224 -9.25 9.04 -4.69
N GLU A 225 -9.84 7.96 -4.18
CA GLU A 225 -10.09 7.79 -2.73
C GLU A 225 -8.80 7.77 -1.92
N ALA A 226 -7.78 7.02 -2.36
CA ALA A 226 -6.47 6.96 -1.71
C ALA A 226 -5.79 8.35 -1.69
N LYS A 227 -5.89 9.12 -2.77
CA LYS A 227 -5.37 10.48 -2.84
C LYS A 227 -6.08 11.41 -1.85
N ALA A 228 -7.42 11.34 -1.78
CA ALA A 228 -8.20 12.13 -0.84
C ALA A 228 -7.88 11.79 0.62
N ALA A 229 -7.72 10.49 0.93
CA ALA A 229 -7.32 10.03 2.26
C ALA A 229 -5.91 10.54 2.64
N TYR A 230 -4.96 10.50 1.70
CA TYR A 230 -3.62 11.03 1.89
C TYR A 230 -3.62 12.55 2.16
N GLU A 231 -4.37 13.33 1.36
CA GLU A 231 -4.49 14.78 1.55
C GLU A 231 -5.12 15.13 2.91
N SER A 232 -6.12 14.37 3.35
CA SER A 232 -6.72 14.51 4.68
C SER A 232 -5.74 14.19 5.80
N ALA A 233 -4.99 13.09 5.69
CA ALA A 233 -3.96 12.72 6.67
C ALA A 233 -2.85 13.79 6.76
N LEU A 234 -2.45 14.36 5.62
CA LEU A 234 -1.46 15.43 5.57
C LEU A 234 -1.96 16.71 6.28
N GLN A 235 -3.25 17.02 6.18
CA GLN A 235 -3.83 18.16 6.90
C GLN A 235 -3.83 17.92 8.41
N VAL A 236 -4.23 16.73 8.87
CA VAL A 236 -4.17 16.35 10.29
C VAL A 236 -2.75 16.47 10.83
N TYR A 237 -1.76 16.00 10.08
CA TYR A 237 -0.35 16.13 10.45
C TYR A 237 0.08 17.60 10.63
N LYS A 238 -0.31 18.50 9.71
CA LYS A 238 0.01 19.94 9.80
C LYS A 238 -0.66 20.61 11.00
N ASP A 239 -1.91 20.26 11.27
CA ASP A 239 -2.64 20.78 12.42
C ASP A 239 -1.96 20.34 13.73
N GLU A 240 -1.55 19.08 13.81
CA GLU A 240 -0.86 18.55 14.99
C GLU A 240 0.55 19.14 15.16
N GLN A 241 1.28 19.34 14.06
CA GLN A 241 2.55 20.07 14.07
C GLN A 241 2.37 21.49 14.63
N THR A 242 1.30 22.18 14.24
CA THR A 242 1.00 23.53 14.75
C THR A 242 0.72 23.51 16.26
N LYS A 243 -0.08 22.53 16.74
CA LYS A 243 -0.32 22.37 18.19
C LYS A 243 0.96 22.07 18.95
N TYR A 244 1.84 21.24 18.39
CA TYR A 244 3.13 20.93 18.99
C TYR A 244 4.00 22.19 19.16
N GLU A 245 4.11 23.03 18.12
CA GLU A 245 4.89 24.28 18.21
C GLU A 245 4.29 25.26 19.23
N VAL A 246 2.95 25.35 19.31
CA VAL A 246 2.27 26.13 20.36
C VAL A 246 2.57 25.59 21.76
N ALA A 247 2.49 24.27 21.95
CA ALA A 247 2.79 23.63 23.22
C ALA A 247 4.25 23.82 23.64
N LYS A 248 5.17 23.73 22.68
CA LYS A 248 6.61 23.99 22.89
C LYS A 248 6.85 25.44 23.32
N SER A 249 6.25 26.40 22.62
CA SER A 249 6.36 27.83 22.99
C SER A 249 5.76 28.11 24.38
N PHE A 250 4.63 27.49 24.71
CA PHE A 250 4.03 27.58 26.03
C PHE A 250 4.97 27.01 27.11
N TYR A 251 5.53 25.83 26.89
CA TYR A 251 6.52 25.21 27.79
C TYR A 251 7.73 26.11 28.01
N GLU A 252 8.30 26.68 26.95
CA GLU A 252 9.43 27.62 27.04
C GLU A 252 9.06 28.87 27.86
N SER A 253 7.84 29.40 27.69
CA SER A 253 7.36 30.54 28.48
C SER A 253 7.21 30.21 29.97
N VAL A 254 6.68 29.03 30.30
CA VAL A 254 6.51 28.55 31.68
C VAL A 254 7.87 28.32 32.33
N LYS A 255 8.83 27.77 31.58
CA LYS A 255 10.20 27.58 32.05
C LYS A 255 10.84 28.91 32.45
N VAL A 256 10.74 29.94 31.61
CA VAL A 256 11.25 31.29 31.93
C VAL A 256 10.54 31.88 33.14
N ALA A 257 9.21 31.74 33.24
CA ALA A 257 8.46 32.21 34.40
C ALA A 257 8.90 31.52 35.70
N HIS A 258 9.20 30.22 35.64
CA HIS A 258 9.71 29.46 36.78
C HIS A 258 11.13 29.89 37.16
N GLU A 259 12.03 30.07 36.19
CA GLU A 259 13.38 30.60 36.42
C GLU A 259 13.33 32.00 37.10
N ASN A 260 12.42 32.87 36.65
CA ASN A 260 12.19 34.17 37.28
C ASN A 260 11.61 34.07 38.70
N ALA A 261 10.71 33.11 38.94
CA ALA A 261 10.14 32.87 40.26
C ALA A 261 11.21 32.38 41.25
N ILE A 262 12.12 31.51 40.81
CA ILE A 262 13.28 31.09 41.59
C ILE A 262 14.17 32.29 41.93
N ALA A 263 14.53 33.11 40.94
CA ALA A 263 15.34 34.31 41.17
C ALA A 263 14.69 35.27 42.18
N THR A 264 13.38 35.48 42.07
CA THR A 264 12.60 36.29 43.00
C THR A 264 12.61 35.70 44.41
N ASN A 265 12.44 34.38 44.55
CA ASN A 265 12.47 33.71 45.85
C ASN A 265 13.84 33.83 46.51
N THR A 266 14.92 33.66 45.74
CA THR A 266 16.30 33.88 46.21
C THR A 266 16.50 35.32 46.69
N GLN A 267 15.99 36.31 45.96
CA GLN A 267 16.07 37.71 46.39
C GLN A 267 15.29 37.94 47.70
N ILE A 268 14.09 37.39 47.84
CA ILE A 268 13.29 37.49 49.07
C ILE A 268 14.05 36.87 50.25
N GLN A 269 14.72 35.73 50.05
CA GLN A 269 15.54 35.10 51.10
C GLN A 269 16.71 36.01 51.52
N ALA A 270 17.38 36.65 50.55
CA ALA A 270 18.45 37.60 50.83
C ALA A 270 17.94 38.84 51.59
N ASP A 271 16.81 39.41 51.15
CA ASP A 271 16.19 40.57 51.79
C ASP A 271 15.73 40.24 53.23
N ASN A 272 15.16 39.05 53.44
CA ASN A 272 14.77 38.58 54.77
C ASN A 272 16.00 38.39 55.69
N ALA A 273 17.10 37.82 55.16
CA ALA A 273 18.33 37.68 55.92
C ALA A 273 18.93 39.05 56.30
N ALA A 274 18.89 40.03 55.38
CA ALA A 274 19.33 41.40 55.64
C ALA A 274 18.44 42.09 56.68
N ALA A 275 17.12 41.92 56.61
CA ALA A 275 16.17 42.44 57.59
C ALA A 275 16.38 41.83 58.98
N GLN A 276 16.63 40.52 59.06
CA GLN A 276 16.94 39.83 60.30
C GLN A 276 18.24 40.35 60.93
N ALA A 277 19.30 40.52 60.14
CA ALA A 277 20.56 41.10 60.62
C ALA A 277 20.38 42.54 61.12
N ALA A 278 19.59 43.36 60.42
CA ALA A 278 19.28 44.72 60.86
C ALA A 278 18.47 44.73 62.16
N TYR A 279 17.54 43.79 62.33
CA TYR A 279 16.77 43.63 63.56
C TYR A 279 17.66 43.27 64.75
N GLU A 280 18.57 42.31 64.58
CA GLU A 280 19.53 41.91 65.61
C GLU A 280 20.47 43.06 66.00
N GLN A 281 20.94 43.82 65.00
CA GLN A 281 21.76 45.01 65.24
C GLN A 281 20.99 46.08 66.02
N ALA A 282 19.73 46.32 65.68
CA ALA A 282 18.86 47.25 66.40
C ALA A 282 18.60 46.80 67.84
N GLN A 283 18.42 45.49 68.07
CA GLN A 283 18.25 44.94 69.41
C GLN A 283 19.52 45.10 70.26
N ALA A 284 20.70 44.85 69.68
CA ALA A 284 21.98 45.08 70.35
C ALA A 284 22.18 46.57 70.70
N ALA A 285 21.84 47.48 69.77
CA ALA A 285 21.90 48.92 70.02
C ALA A 285 20.94 49.35 71.13
N TYR A 286 19.73 48.79 71.18
CA TYR A 286 18.77 49.04 72.25
C TYR A 286 19.29 48.57 73.61
N GLN A 287 19.85 47.36 73.70
CA GLN A 287 20.44 46.85 74.94
C GLN A 287 21.62 47.71 75.41
N ALA A 288 22.48 48.15 74.48
CA ALA A 288 23.59 49.05 74.80
C ALA A 288 23.09 50.40 75.31
N ALA A 289 22.06 50.98 74.68
CA ALA A 289 21.44 52.22 75.13
C ALA A 289 20.79 52.07 76.51
N GLN A 290 20.15 50.93 76.79
CA GLN A 290 19.57 50.64 78.10
C GLN A 290 20.65 50.52 79.18
N ALA A 291 21.75 49.82 78.89
CA ALA A 291 22.88 49.73 79.81
C ALA A 291 23.52 51.10 80.09
N GLN A 292 23.66 51.93 79.05
CA GLN A 292 24.14 53.31 79.21
C GLN A 292 23.20 54.14 80.07
N TYR A 293 21.89 54.03 79.86
CA TYR A 293 20.88 54.71 80.69
C TYR A 293 20.99 54.32 82.17
N GLU A 294 21.14 53.02 82.49
CA GLU A 294 21.30 52.57 83.87
C GLU A 294 22.61 53.11 84.50
N GLN A 295 23.69 53.17 83.72
CA GLN A 295 24.96 53.75 84.16
C GLN A 295 24.82 55.26 84.44
N ASP A 296 24.19 56.00 83.54
CA ASP A 296 23.94 57.43 83.67
C ASP A 296 23.03 57.71 84.87
N LYS A 297 22.00 56.89 85.08
CA LYS A 297 21.11 56.97 86.24
C LYS A 297 21.87 56.72 87.55
N ALA A 298 22.73 55.71 87.62
CA ALA A 298 23.55 55.45 88.79
C ALA A 298 24.53 56.60 89.09
N ALA A 299 25.11 57.20 88.05
CA ALA A 299 25.96 58.38 88.19
C ALA A 299 25.17 59.60 88.70
N TYR A 300 23.95 59.80 88.21
CA TYR A 300 23.03 60.84 88.70
C TYR A 300 22.66 60.62 90.16
N ASP A 301 22.23 59.41 90.54
CA ASP A 301 21.86 59.08 91.92
C ASP A 301 23.04 59.28 92.89
N LYS A 302 24.27 58.92 92.45
CA LYS A 302 25.50 59.21 93.21
C LYS A 302 25.74 60.71 93.36
N ALA A 303 25.59 61.50 92.30
CA ALA A 303 25.77 62.95 92.36
C ALA A 303 24.75 63.62 93.30
N VAL A 304 23.51 63.12 93.34
CA VAL A 304 22.48 63.58 94.28
C VAL A 304 22.87 63.25 95.73
N ALA A 305 23.37 62.03 95.99
CA ALA A 305 23.84 61.64 97.32
C ALA A 305 25.06 62.46 97.79
N ASP A 306 26.03 62.70 96.90
CA ASP A 306 27.20 63.53 97.18
C ASP A 306 26.79 64.98 97.51
N LYS A 307 25.81 65.54 96.78
CA LYS A 307 25.22 66.86 97.07
C LYS A 307 24.55 66.91 98.44
N ALA A 308 23.75 65.91 98.79
CA ALA A 308 23.10 65.84 100.10
C ALA A 308 24.11 65.72 101.25
N ALA A 309 25.18 64.94 101.07
CA ALA A 309 26.27 64.82 102.04
C ALA A 309 27.03 66.15 102.21
N ALA A 310 27.28 66.87 101.12
CA ALA A 310 27.90 68.20 101.16
C ALA A 310 27.01 69.23 101.87
N GLU A 311 25.69 69.22 101.62
CA GLU A 311 24.71 70.08 102.31
C GLU A 311 24.63 69.78 103.82
N ALA A 312 24.70 68.51 104.21
CA ALA A 312 24.75 68.09 105.61
C ALA A 312 26.05 68.54 106.29
N GLN A 313 27.22 68.38 105.64
CA GLN A 313 28.49 68.92 106.14
C GLN A 313 28.45 70.44 106.28
N ASN A 314 27.87 71.16 105.31
CA ASN A 314 27.76 72.61 105.37
C ASN A 314 26.85 73.07 106.53
N THR A 315 25.77 72.32 106.80
CA THR A 315 24.89 72.53 107.96
C THR A 315 25.63 72.26 109.28
N GLN A 316 26.42 71.19 109.35
CA GLN A 316 27.24 70.89 110.52
C GLN A 316 28.29 71.98 110.77
N ILE A 317 28.98 72.45 109.73
CA ILE A 317 29.94 73.56 109.82
C ILE A 317 29.26 74.84 110.30
N GLN A 318 28.03 75.13 109.86
CA GLN A 318 27.27 76.28 110.36
C GLN A 318 26.90 76.11 111.84
N ALA A 319 26.49 74.92 112.27
CA ALA A 319 26.18 74.61 113.66
C ALA A 319 27.44 74.71 114.56
N ASP A 320 28.57 74.18 114.10
CA ASP A 320 29.85 74.25 114.81
C ASP A 320 30.35 75.70 114.91
N ASN A 321 30.19 76.51 113.87
CA ASN A 321 30.50 77.95 113.91
C ASN A 321 29.58 78.71 114.87
N ALA A 322 28.27 78.39 114.91
CA ALA A 322 27.34 79.00 115.86
C ALA A 322 27.65 78.60 117.31
N ALA A 323 28.01 77.34 117.55
CA ALA A 323 28.45 76.85 118.86
C ALA A 323 29.78 77.48 119.29
N ALA A 324 30.74 77.63 118.37
CA ALA A 324 31.99 78.34 118.63
C ALA A 324 31.76 79.82 118.94
N GLN A 325 30.82 80.47 118.25
CA GLN A 325 30.43 81.85 118.54
C GLN A 325 29.71 82.00 119.89
N ALA A 326 28.79 81.09 120.23
CA ALA A 326 28.18 81.05 121.55
C ALA A 326 29.21 80.79 122.66
N THR A 327 30.20 79.93 122.40
CA THR A 327 31.32 79.68 123.33
C THR A 327 32.22 80.91 123.45
N TYR A 328 32.46 81.65 122.36
CA TYR A 328 33.21 82.91 122.37
C TYR A 328 32.46 84.01 123.16
N GLU A 329 31.14 84.14 122.98
CA GLU A 329 30.31 85.06 123.76
C GLU A 329 30.23 84.65 125.24
N GLN A 330 30.14 83.35 125.53
CA GLN A 330 30.17 82.82 126.89
C GLN A 330 31.54 83.00 127.55
N ALA A 331 32.65 82.88 126.79
CA ALA A 331 34.00 83.16 127.26
C ALA A 331 34.23 84.66 127.47
N GLN A 332 33.61 85.53 126.66
CA GLN A 332 33.65 86.98 126.85
C GLN A 332 32.84 87.39 128.09
N ALA A 333 31.67 86.79 128.31
CA ALA A 333 30.88 86.94 129.54
C ALA A 333 31.62 86.36 130.76
N ALA A 334 32.30 85.22 130.62
CA ALA A 334 33.13 84.63 131.66
C ALA A 334 34.41 85.43 131.93
N TYR A 335 34.98 86.13 130.94
CA TYR A 335 36.10 87.05 131.14
C TYR A 335 35.65 88.31 131.88
N GLN A 336 34.49 88.88 131.54
CA GLN A 336 33.89 89.99 132.31
C GLN A 336 33.49 89.55 133.73
N ALA A 337 32.94 88.35 133.89
CA ALA A 337 32.63 87.76 135.19
C ALA A 337 33.89 87.42 135.99
N ALA A 338 34.96 86.92 135.37
CA ALA A 338 36.25 86.65 136.02
C ALA A 338 37.01 87.92 136.39
N GLN A 339 36.80 89.03 135.66
CA GLN A 339 37.31 90.34 136.04
C GLN A 339 36.56 90.89 137.27
N ALA A 340 35.23 90.72 137.33
CA ALA A 340 34.43 91.05 138.52
C ALA A 340 34.67 90.08 139.70
N GLN A 341 34.99 88.82 139.41
CA GLN A 341 35.28 87.78 140.38
C GLN A 341 36.71 87.85 140.90
N TYR A 342 37.71 88.31 140.13
CA TYR A 342 39.05 88.62 140.64
C TYR A 342 39.00 89.72 141.71
N GLU A 343 38.09 90.70 141.59
CA GLU A 343 37.85 91.69 142.65
C GLU A 343 37.09 91.12 143.85
N GLN A 344 36.23 90.09 143.68
CA GLN A 344 35.55 89.39 144.79
C GLN A 344 36.38 88.26 145.46
N ASP A 345 37.26 87.58 144.73
CA ASP A 345 38.04 86.43 145.22
C ASP A 345 39.26 86.86 146.02
N LYS A 346 39.73 88.10 145.82
CA LYS A 346 40.58 88.80 146.79
C LYS A 346 39.89 88.95 148.16
N ALA A 347 38.56 88.92 148.23
CA ALA A 347 37.77 89.02 149.46
C ALA A 347 37.17 87.68 149.92
N ALA A 348 37.15 86.64 149.08
CA ALA A 348 36.53 85.34 149.37
C ALA A 348 37.51 84.18 149.65
N TYR A 349 38.81 84.34 149.36
CA TYR A 349 39.86 83.42 149.85
C TYR A 349 39.86 83.32 151.38
N ASP A 350 39.45 84.39 152.07
CA ASP A 350 39.27 84.41 153.52
C ASP A 350 38.04 83.61 154.02
N LYS A 351 37.22 82.99 153.14
CA LYS A 351 35.92 82.39 153.53
C LYS A 351 35.62 80.95 153.07
N VAL A 352 36.31 80.37 152.08
CA VAL A 352 35.92 79.05 151.50
C VAL A 352 36.78 77.87 151.98
N VAL A 353 37.53 78.08 153.06
CA VAL A 353 37.92 76.99 153.99
C VAL A 353 36.70 76.37 154.68
N ALA A 354 35.50 76.96 154.53
CA ALA A 354 34.30 76.50 155.20
C ALA A 354 33.72 75.20 154.62
N ASP A 355 33.14 75.14 153.42
CA ASP A 355 32.10 74.11 153.22
C ASP A 355 32.24 73.27 151.95
N LYS A 356 33.17 72.33 152.09
CA LYS A 356 33.10 70.93 151.62
C LYS A 356 31.75 70.28 152.01
N ALA A 357 30.67 70.62 151.31
CA ALA A 357 29.39 69.95 151.48
C ALA A 357 28.56 69.94 150.18
N ALA A 358 27.99 68.77 149.88
CA ALA A 358 26.93 68.53 148.90
C ALA A 358 27.34 68.27 147.44
N ALA A 359 28.31 67.37 147.25
CA ALA A 359 28.54 66.61 146.02
C ALA A 359 27.58 65.40 145.86
N GLU A 360 26.33 65.48 146.32
CA GLU A 360 25.40 64.34 146.31
C GLU A 360 24.00 64.78 145.88
N ALA A 361 23.70 64.75 144.56
CA ALA A 361 22.30 64.83 144.06
C ALA A 361 22.04 64.38 142.60
N GLN A 362 23.03 64.20 141.72
CA GLN A 362 22.75 63.95 140.28
C GLN A 362 22.82 62.49 139.81
N ASN A 363 22.93 61.52 140.72
CA ASN A 363 23.15 60.10 140.37
C ASN A 363 21.87 59.26 140.11
N THR A 364 20.69 59.89 139.98
CA THR A 364 19.39 59.16 139.93
C THR A 364 18.58 59.37 138.65
N GLN A 365 19.17 59.90 137.56
CA GLN A 365 18.46 60.12 136.29
C GLN A 365 18.93 59.19 135.15
N ILE A 366 20.09 58.55 135.29
CA ILE A 366 20.74 57.79 134.21
C ILE A 366 20.21 56.34 134.06
N GLN A 367 19.43 55.83 135.03
CA GLN A 367 18.95 54.44 135.03
C GLN A 367 17.63 54.18 134.28
N ALA A 368 16.88 55.20 133.86
CA ALA A 368 15.56 55.02 133.24
C ALA A 368 15.57 54.89 131.71
N ASP A 369 16.56 55.47 131.02
CA ASP A 369 16.53 55.59 129.55
C ASP A 369 17.14 54.39 128.79
N ASN A 370 17.89 53.51 129.49
CA ASN A 370 18.54 52.35 128.88
C ASN A 370 17.60 51.16 128.57
N ALA A 371 16.39 51.11 129.14
CA ALA A 371 15.49 49.96 128.98
C ALA A 371 14.65 49.99 127.68
N ALA A 372 14.50 51.15 127.03
CA ALA A 372 13.67 51.30 125.83
C ALA A 372 14.41 51.02 124.51
N ALA A 373 15.75 51.09 124.51
CA ALA A 373 16.58 50.89 123.32
C ALA A 373 16.82 49.40 122.97
N GLN A 374 16.70 48.50 123.95
CA GLN A 374 16.97 47.06 123.78
C GLN A 374 15.87 46.34 122.98
N ALA A 375 14.60 46.76 123.11
CA ALA A 375 13.44 46.07 122.52
C ALA A 375 13.25 46.31 121.01
N ALA A 376 13.81 47.40 120.46
CA ALA A 376 13.72 47.72 119.03
C ALA A 376 14.80 46.98 118.18
N TYR A 377 15.91 46.59 118.80
CA TYR A 377 17.02 45.90 118.13
C TYR A 377 16.69 44.42 117.81
N GLU A 378 15.95 43.73 118.69
CA GLU A 378 15.58 42.32 118.50
C GLU A 378 14.53 42.11 117.39
N GLN A 379 13.70 43.12 117.10
CA GLN A 379 12.64 43.03 116.08
C GLN A 379 13.19 43.17 114.64
N ALA A 380 14.30 43.90 114.46
CA ALA A 380 14.96 44.07 113.17
C ALA A 380 15.82 42.84 112.77
N GLN A 381 16.36 42.12 113.76
CA GLN A 381 17.18 40.93 113.53
C GLN A 381 16.35 39.73 113.03
N ALA A 382 15.08 39.62 113.45
CA ALA A 382 14.15 38.58 113.01
C ALA A 382 13.66 38.76 111.55
N ALA A 383 13.56 40.00 111.06
CA ALA A 383 13.16 40.29 109.67
C ALA A 383 14.30 40.01 108.66
N TYR A 384 15.56 40.19 109.07
CA TYR A 384 16.74 39.91 108.24
C TYR A 384 16.94 38.40 107.98
N GLN A 385 16.71 37.55 108.99
CA GLN A 385 16.83 36.09 108.83
C GLN A 385 15.72 35.49 107.95
N ALA A 386 14.52 36.08 107.94
CA ALA A 386 13.41 35.64 107.09
C ALA A 386 13.65 35.96 105.59
N ALA A 387 14.29 37.09 105.28
CA ALA A 387 14.64 37.46 103.90
C ALA A 387 15.80 36.63 103.34
N GLN A 388 16.74 36.21 104.18
CA GLN A 388 17.88 35.38 103.78
C GLN A 388 17.45 33.94 103.42
N ALA A 389 16.47 33.37 104.15
CA ALA A 389 15.91 32.05 103.86
C ALA A 389 15.07 32.00 102.55
N GLN A 390 14.44 33.12 102.18
CA GLN A 390 13.68 33.23 100.93
C GLN A 390 14.61 33.30 99.70
N TYR A 391 15.74 34.02 99.81
CA TYR A 391 16.76 34.10 98.76
C TYR A 391 17.43 32.75 98.46
N GLU A 392 17.67 31.90 99.47
CA GLU A 392 18.22 30.55 99.25
C GLU A 392 17.23 29.58 98.58
N GLN A 393 15.92 29.73 98.82
CA GLN A 393 14.89 28.95 98.09
C GLN A 393 14.78 29.36 96.61
N ASP A 394 14.84 30.65 96.32
CA ASP A 394 14.72 31.16 94.93
C ASP A 394 15.97 30.84 94.10
N LYS A 395 17.15 30.84 94.73
CA LYS A 395 18.40 30.40 94.09
C LYS A 395 18.39 28.89 93.76
N ALA A 396 17.86 28.06 94.66
CA ALA A 396 17.73 26.62 94.41
C ALA A 396 16.72 26.28 93.29
N ALA A 397 15.67 27.09 93.13
CA ALA A 397 14.71 26.97 92.02
C ALA A 397 15.31 27.39 90.66
N TYR A 398 16.17 28.42 90.65
CA TYR A 398 16.91 28.86 89.47
C TYR A 398 17.96 27.83 89.02
N ASP A 399 18.75 27.28 89.96
CA ASP A 399 19.78 26.27 89.65
C ASP A 399 19.14 24.95 89.12
N LYS A 400 17.92 24.61 89.56
CA LYS A 400 17.15 23.49 89.00
C LYS A 400 16.64 23.75 87.58
N ALA A 401 16.17 24.96 87.28
CA ALA A 401 15.70 25.33 85.94
C ALA A 401 16.85 25.37 84.90
N VAL A 402 18.06 25.76 85.33
CA VAL A 402 19.26 25.74 84.47
C VAL A 402 19.72 24.31 84.18
N ALA A 403 19.59 23.39 85.14
CA ALA A 403 19.85 21.95 84.93
C ALA A 403 18.81 21.29 84.00
N ASP A 404 17.53 21.63 84.13
CA ASP A 404 16.44 21.13 83.28
C ASP A 404 16.57 21.65 81.81
N LYS A 405 17.09 22.88 81.60
CA LYS A 405 17.44 23.43 80.27
C LYS A 405 18.66 22.71 79.64
N ALA A 406 19.70 22.42 80.42
CA ALA A 406 20.86 21.67 79.94
C ALA A 406 20.51 20.21 79.56
N ALA A 407 19.58 19.58 80.28
CA ALA A 407 19.05 18.25 79.95
C ALA A 407 18.20 18.27 78.66
N ALA A 408 17.41 19.33 78.42
CA ALA A 408 16.62 19.50 77.19
C ALA A 408 17.49 19.82 75.96
N GLU A 409 18.56 20.62 76.10
CA GLU A 409 19.54 20.88 75.03
C GLU A 409 20.36 19.63 74.68
N SER A 410 20.66 18.77 75.66
CA SER A 410 21.31 17.47 75.42
C SER A 410 20.38 16.47 74.69
N GLN A 411 19.07 16.44 75.02
CA GLN A 411 18.09 15.65 74.27
C GLN A 411 17.85 16.18 72.85
N ASN A 412 17.88 17.50 72.61
CA ASN A 412 17.71 18.08 71.28
C ASN A 412 18.94 17.81 70.37
N THR A 413 20.14 17.76 70.96
CA THR A 413 21.37 17.34 70.25
C THR A 413 21.34 15.84 69.92
N GLN A 414 20.78 15.01 70.80
CA GLN A 414 20.55 13.58 70.55
C GLN A 414 19.50 13.35 69.45
N ILE A 415 18.40 14.12 69.42
CA ILE A 415 17.37 14.04 68.37
C ILE A 415 17.90 14.49 66.99
N GLN A 416 18.84 15.44 66.93
CA GLN A 416 19.53 15.81 65.69
C GLN A 416 20.53 14.73 65.25
N ALA A 417 21.25 14.10 66.18
CA ALA A 417 22.12 12.96 65.88
C ALA A 417 21.33 11.73 65.41
N ASP A 418 20.17 11.45 66.01
CA ASP A 418 19.30 10.34 65.65
C ASP A 418 18.59 10.59 64.30
N ASN A 419 18.24 11.85 63.96
CA ASN A 419 17.74 12.20 62.62
C ASN A 419 18.83 12.10 61.54
N ALA A 420 20.08 12.48 61.85
CA ALA A 420 21.20 12.28 60.94
C ALA A 420 21.54 10.79 60.77
N ALA A 421 21.45 9.99 61.83
CA ALA A 421 21.60 8.54 61.79
C ALA A 421 20.45 7.87 61.02
N ALA A 422 19.22 8.36 61.14
CA ALA A 422 18.06 7.89 60.39
C ALA A 422 18.15 8.25 58.89
N GLN A 423 18.64 9.44 58.53
CA GLN A 423 18.93 9.78 57.13
C GLN A 423 20.09 8.98 56.55
N ALA A 424 21.13 8.70 57.34
CA ALA A 424 22.22 7.82 56.95
C ALA A 424 21.73 6.38 56.76
N ALA A 425 20.89 5.87 57.67
CA ALA A 425 20.25 4.56 57.55
C ALA A 425 19.28 4.48 56.37
N TYR A 426 18.55 5.56 56.05
CA TYR A 426 17.69 5.65 54.86
C TYR A 426 18.50 5.61 53.56
N LYS A 427 19.64 6.32 53.49
CA LYS A 427 20.58 6.22 52.35
C LYS A 427 21.24 4.85 52.25
N GLN A 428 21.57 4.24 53.39
CA GLN A 428 22.17 2.91 53.44
C GLN A 428 21.15 1.82 53.06
N ALA A 429 19.87 1.98 53.43
CA ALA A 429 18.77 1.11 53.01
C ALA A 429 18.42 1.30 51.53
N GLN A 430 18.51 2.53 50.99
CA GLN A 430 18.36 2.78 49.56
C GLN A 430 19.52 2.18 48.75
N ALA A 431 20.75 2.27 49.25
CA ALA A 431 21.92 1.60 48.68
C ALA A 431 21.81 0.07 48.79
N ALA A 432 21.28 -0.46 49.90
CA ALA A 432 21.00 -1.89 50.07
C ALA A 432 19.86 -2.37 49.15
N TYR A 433 18.84 -1.55 48.90
CA TYR A 433 17.77 -1.84 47.94
C TYR A 433 18.31 -1.86 46.50
N GLN A 434 19.15 -0.91 46.12
CA GLN A 434 19.83 -0.93 44.81
C GLN A 434 20.81 -2.09 44.68
N ALA A 435 21.54 -2.43 45.75
CA ALA A 435 22.41 -3.60 45.77
C ALA A 435 21.61 -4.92 45.71
N ALA A 436 20.46 -5.02 46.38
CA ALA A 436 19.57 -6.17 46.29
C ALA A 436 18.89 -6.28 44.92
N GLN A 437 18.61 -5.15 44.26
CA GLN A 437 18.09 -5.14 42.89
C GLN A 437 19.16 -5.56 41.87
N ALA A 438 20.40 -5.11 42.05
CA ALA A 438 21.55 -5.58 41.26
C ALA A 438 21.88 -7.06 41.54
N GLN A 439 21.71 -7.51 42.79
CA GLN A 439 21.85 -8.92 43.17
C GLN A 439 20.72 -9.77 42.56
N TYR A 440 19.47 -9.27 42.54
CA TYR A 440 18.36 -9.93 41.85
C TYR A 440 18.61 -10.06 40.35
N GLU A 441 19.21 -9.05 39.69
CA GLU A 441 19.61 -9.16 38.28
C GLU A 441 20.79 -10.13 38.08
N GLN A 442 21.77 -10.18 38.99
CA GLN A 442 22.83 -11.19 38.96
C GLN A 442 22.30 -12.60 39.21
N ASP A 443 21.39 -12.78 40.16
CA ASP A 443 20.79 -14.06 40.51
C ASP A 443 19.85 -14.53 39.39
N LYS A 444 19.14 -13.61 38.73
CA LYS A 444 18.38 -13.90 37.52
C LYS A 444 19.29 -14.29 36.36
N ALA A 445 20.41 -13.60 36.16
CA ALA A 445 21.41 -13.98 35.15
C ALA A 445 22.08 -15.33 35.48
N ALA A 446 22.31 -15.62 36.76
CA ALA A 446 22.82 -16.91 37.23
C ALA A 446 21.79 -18.03 37.08
N TYR A 447 20.50 -17.75 37.29
CA TYR A 447 19.39 -18.66 37.03
C TYR A 447 19.24 -18.94 35.54
N ASP A 448 19.25 -17.90 34.70
CA ASP A 448 19.17 -18.05 33.24
C ASP A 448 20.40 -18.81 32.70
N LYS A 449 21.59 -18.58 33.29
CA LYS A 449 22.80 -19.38 33.02
C LYS A 449 22.68 -20.83 33.51
N ALA A 450 22.12 -21.07 34.69
CA ALA A 450 21.90 -22.42 35.22
C ALA A 450 20.87 -23.20 34.39
N VAL A 451 19.84 -22.52 33.86
CA VAL A 451 18.88 -23.10 32.91
C VAL A 451 19.56 -23.45 31.59
N ALA A 452 20.45 -22.59 31.09
CA ALA A 452 21.26 -22.88 29.90
C ALA A 452 22.27 -24.02 30.13
N ASP A 453 22.93 -24.06 31.28
CA ASP A 453 23.87 -25.11 31.67
C ASP A 453 23.13 -26.45 31.89
N LYS A 454 21.90 -26.44 32.42
CA LYS A 454 21.02 -27.62 32.51
C LYS A 454 20.60 -28.12 31.12
N ALA A 455 20.25 -27.23 30.20
CA ALA A 455 19.93 -27.60 28.82
C ALA A 455 21.16 -28.16 28.08
N ALA A 456 22.35 -27.61 28.33
CA ALA A 456 23.62 -28.12 27.80
C ALA A 456 23.99 -29.49 28.40
N ALA A 457 23.75 -29.69 29.70
CA ALA A 457 23.96 -30.98 30.37
C ALA A 457 22.96 -32.04 29.91
N GLU A 458 21.69 -31.69 29.67
CA GLU A 458 20.69 -32.59 29.07
C GLU A 458 21.05 -32.97 27.63
N ALA A 459 21.59 -32.03 26.85
CA ALA A 459 22.12 -32.31 25.51
C ALA A 459 23.36 -33.23 25.55
N GLN A 460 24.30 -32.99 26.47
CA GLN A 460 25.44 -33.88 26.70
C GLN A 460 25.01 -35.27 27.19
N ASN A 461 24.00 -35.37 28.06
CA ASN A 461 23.51 -36.65 28.56
C ASN A 461 22.79 -37.45 27.45
N THR A 462 22.10 -36.75 26.53
CA THR A 462 21.55 -37.35 25.31
C THR A 462 22.65 -37.85 24.37
N GLN A 463 23.74 -37.08 24.23
CA GLN A 463 24.91 -37.49 23.44
C GLN A 463 25.63 -38.69 24.08
N ILE A 464 25.81 -38.72 25.40
CA ILE A 464 26.39 -39.85 26.12
C ILE A 464 25.51 -41.11 26.00
N GLN A 465 24.18 -40.97 26.00
CA GLN A 465 23.27 -42.10 25.73
C GLN A 465 23.40 -42.61 24.29
N ALA A 466 23.55 -41.71 23.31
CA ALA A 466 23.80 -42.09 21.92
C ALA A 466 25.16 -42.77 21.74
N ASP A 467 26.20 -42.25 22.38
CA ASP A 467 27.56 -42.81 22.34
C ASP A 467 27.63 -44.17 23.05
N ASN A 468 26.92 -44.34 24.18
CA ASN A 468 26.79 -45.63 24.85
C ASN A 468 26.00 -46.64 24.01
N ALA A 469 24.93 -46.24 23.33
CA ALA A 469 24.21 -47.10 22.41
C ALA A 469 25.09 -47.52 21.22
N ALA A 470 25.90 -46.60 20.69
CA ALA A 470 26.87 -46.88 19.63
C ALA A 470 27.99 -47.81 20.12
N ALA A 471 28.50 -47.61 21.33
CA ALA A 471 29.50 -48.47 21.96
C ALA A 471 28.94 -49.87 22.25
N GLN A 472 27.68 -49.97 22.65
CA GLN A 472 27.00 -51.24 22.87
C GLN A 472 26.76 -51.99 21.55
N ALA A 473 26.35 -51.29 20.49
CA ALA A 473 26.26 -51.87 19.15
C ALA A 473 27.63 -52.34 18.62
N ALA A 474 28.71 -51.58 18.90
CA ALA A 474 30.07 -51.97 18.57
C ALA A 474 30.56 -53.17 19.39
N TYR A 475 30.20 -53.24 20.68
CA TYR A 475 30.48 -54.39 21.54
C TYR A 475 29.73 -55.65 21.06
N GLU A 476 28.46 -55.54 20.67
CA GLU A 476 27.70 -56.65 20.09
C GLU A 476 28.27 -57.09 18.73
N GLN A 477 28.72 -56.16 17.89
CA GLN A 477 29.45 -56.48 16.66
C GLN A 477 30.78 -57.20 16.93
N ALA A 478 31.54 -56.74 17.92
CA ALA A 478 32.80 -57.37 18.31
C ALA A 478 32.58 -58.76 18.94
N GLN A 479 31.51 -58.93 19.71
CA GLN A 479 31.12 -60.23 20.26
C GLN A 479 30.65 -61.20 19.17
N ALA A 480 29.88 -60.71 18.18
CA ALA A 480 29.52 -61.50 17.00
C ALA A 480 30.75 -61.87 16.16
N ALA A 481 31.71 -60.96 15.99
CA ALA A 481 32.97 -61.23 15.30
C ALA A 481 33.85 -62.21 16.09
N TYR A 482 33.89 -62.12 17.42
CA TYR A 482 34.58 -63.07 18.28
C TYR A 482 33.94 -64.47 18.21
N GLN A 483 32.61 -64.57 18.24
CA GLN A 483 31.91 -65.85 18.06
C GLN A 483 32.14 -66.43 16.66
N ALA A 484 32.16 -65.59 15.62
CA ALA A 484 32.49 -66.01 14.26
C ALA A 484 33.95 -66.49 14.15
N ALA A 485 34.90 -65.79 14.77
CA ALA A 485 36.30 -66.19 14.82
C ALA A 485 36.52 -67.45 15.66
N GLN A 486 35.75 -67.65 16.74
CA GLN A 486 35.77 -68.87 17.54
C GLN A 486 35.18 -70.06 16.76
N ALA A 487 34.08 -69.87 16.03
CA ALA A 487 33.53 -70.88 15.13
C ALA A 487 34.51 -71.21 13.99
N GLN A 488 35.23 -70.20 13.48
CA GLN A 488 36.27 -70.40 12.47
C GLN A 488 37.47 -71.14 13.06
N TYR A 489 37.92 -70.80 14.27
CA TYR A 489 38.97 -71.53 14.98
C TYR A 489 38.56 -72.99 15.26
N GLU A 490 37.30 -73.26 15.62
CA GLU A 490 36.80 -74.63 15.77
C GLU A 490 36.73 -75.39 14.45
N GLN A 491 36.37 -74.72 13.34
CA GLN A 491 36.48 -75.31 11.99
C GLN A 491 37.93 -75.59 11.62
N ASP A 492 38.84 -74.65 11.85
CA ASP A 492 40.26 -74.77 11.51
C ASP A 492 40.95 -75.82 12.39
N LYS A 493 40.56 -75.90 13.68
CA LYS A 493 40.99 -76.95 14.60
C LYS A 493 40.43 -78.31 14.19
N ALA A 494 39.17 -78.41 13.79
CA ALA A 494 38.61 -79.65 13.25
C ALA A 494 39.30 -80.06 11.94
N ALA A 495 39.66 -79.10 11.08
CA ALA A 495 40.43 -79.34 9.87
C ALA A 495 41.87 -79.76 10.17
N TYR A 496 42.51 -79.16 11.19
CA TYR A 496 43.83 -79.54 11.67
C TYR A 496 43.82 -80.93 12.32
N ASP A 497 42.88 -81.21 13.22
CA ASP A 497 42.74 -82.52 13.86
C ASP A 497 42.42 -83.61 12.83
N LYS A 498 41.62 -83.28 11.79
CA LYS A 498 41.40 -84.14 10.63
C LYS A 498 42.67 -84.33 9.80
N ALA A 499 43.45 -83.29 9.53
CA ALA A 499 44.71 -83.41 8.80
C ALA A 499 45.79 -84.19 9.58
N VAL A 500 45.82 -84.07 10.91
CA VAL A 500 46.70 -84.84 11.80
C VAL A 500 46.24 -86.29 11.90
N ALA A 501 44.93 -86.57 11.96
CA ALA A 501 44.39 -87.93 11.90
C ALA A 501 44.62 -88.58 10.52
N ASP A 502 44.41 -87.83 9.42
CA ASP A 502 44.66 -88.29 8.06
C ASP A 502 46.17 -88.54 7.82
N LYS A 503 47.07 -87.80 8.48
CA LYS A 503 48.53 -88.05 8.48
C LYS A 503 48.93 -89.23 9.36
N ALA A 504 48.34 -89.38 10.55
CA ALA A 504 48.60 -90.51 11.45
C ALA A 504 48.07 -91.85 10.90
N ALA A 505 47.05 -91.82 10.04
CA ALA A 505 46.56 -92.99 9.30
C ALA A 505 47.35 -93.28 8.01
N ALA A 506 48.23 -92.36 7.56
CA ALA A 506 49.08 -92.51 6.38
C ALA A 506 50.54 -92.89 6.71
N GLU A 507 50.94 -92.86 7.98
CA GLU A 507 52.27 -93.24 8.48
C GLU A 507 52.24 -94.49 9.41
N ALA A 508 51.09 -95.19 9.45
CA ALA A 508 50.93 -96.54 10.00
C ALA A 508 50.38 -97.47 8.92
#